data_AF-A0A1V4VJ84-F1
#
_entry.id   AF-A0A1V4VJ84-F1
#
_cell.length_a   1.000
_cell.length_b   1.000
_cell.length_c   1.000
_cell.angle_alpha   90.00
_cell.angle_beta   90.00
_cell.angle_gamma   90.00
#
_symmetry.space_group_name_H-M   'P 1'
#
loop_
_entity.id
_entity.type
_entity.pdbx_description
1 polymer ?
#
loop_
_entity_poly.entity_id
_entity_poly.type
_entity_poly.pdbx_seq_one_letter_code
_entity_poly.pdbx_strand_id
1 'polypeptide(L)' 'MSCVELITEIEYLRAELQGMAATGAEYAKLLEVSQRLDRLIVEYMRAVA' A
#
# COMPACT_ATOMS: atom_id res chain seq x y z
N MET A 1 -8.05 1.27 -11.97
CA MET A 1 -8.31 2.36 -11.02
C MET A 1 -7.84 3.67 -11.64
N SER A 2 -8.55 4.75 -11.38
CA SER A 2 -8.09 6.11 -11.69
C SER A 2 -6.89 6.49 -10.80
N CYS A 3 -6.13 7.53 -11.16
CA CYS A 3 -5.03 8.03 -10.32
C CYS A 3 -5.48 8.39 -8.90
N VAL A 4 -6.69 8.94 -8.74
CA VAL A 4 -7.25 9.32 -7.43
C VAL A 4 -7.54 8.07 -6.59
N GLU A 5 -8.10 7.03 -7.21
CA GLU A 5 -8.33 5.75 -6.53
C GLU A 5 -7.01 5.09 -6.14
N LEU A 6 -6.00 5.12 -7.03
CA LEU A 6 -4.67 4.55 -6.76
C LEU A 6 -3.99 5.22 -5.58
N ILE A 7 -3.96 6.56 -5.54
CA ILE A 7 -3.31 7.25 -4.42
C ILE A 7 -4.08 7.10 -3.11
N THR A 8 -5.42 7.04 -3.17
CA THR A 8 -6.25 6.78 -1.99
C THR A 8 -5.93 5.41 -1.38
N GLU A 9 -5.84 4.38 -2.22
CA GLU A 9 -5.52 3.02 -1.78
C GLU A 9 -4.07 2.91 -1.25
N ILE A 10 -3.12 3.59 -1.88
CA ILE A 10 -1.73 3.64 -1.41
C ILE A 10 -1.65 4.25 0.00
N GLU A 11 -2.34 5.37 0.25
CA GLU A 11 -2.35 6.02 1.56
C GLU A 11 -3.07 5.17 2.62
N TYR A 12 -4.14 4.47 2.24
CA TYR A 12 -4.82 3.51 3.12
C TYR A 12 -3.87 2.38 3.56
N LEU A 13 -3.19 1.73 2.62
CA LEU A 13 -2.27 0.62 2.92
C LEU A 13 -1.03 1.09 3.71
N ARG A 14 -0.55 2.32 3.49
CA ARG A 14 0.49 2.95 4.33
C ARG A 14 0.05 3.08 5.78
N ALA A 15 -1.18 3.56 6.01
CA ALA A 15 -1.74 3.66 7.35
C ALA A 15 -1.89 2.28 8.00
N GLU A 16 -2.33 1.27 7.25
CA GLU A 16 -2.45 -0.10 7.76
C GLU A 16 -1.08 -0.67 8.17
N LEU A 17 -0.03 -0.47 7.37
CA LEU A 17 1.34 -0.88 7.69
C LEU A 17 1.87 -0.21 8.97
N GLN A 18 1.62 1.09 9.13
CA GLN A 18 2.00 1.81 10.34
C GLN A 18 1.27 1.27 11.58
N GLY A 19 -0.02 0.98 11.46
CA GLY A 19 -0.79 0.34 12.53
C GLY A 19 -0.26 -1.04 12.89
N MET A 20 0.08 -1.85 11.88
CA MET A 20 0.64 -3.20 12.05
C MET A 20 2.02 -3.20 12.71
N ALA A 21 2.87 -2.23 12.36
CA ALA A 21 4.17 -2.06 12.99
C ALA A 21 4.05 -1.71 14.50
N ALA A 22 3.03 -0.94 14.87
CA ALA A 22 2.78 -0.56 16.27
C ALA A 22 2.26 -1.74 17.12
N THR A 23 1.50 -2.67 16.53
CA THR A 23 0.90 -3.79 17.26
C THR A 23 1.73 -5.07 17.22
N GLY A 24 2.90 -5.07 16.58
CA GLY A 24 3.72 -6.28 16.39
C GLY A 24 3.01 -7.34 15.56
N ALA A 25 2.34 -6.92 14.47
CA ALA A 25 1.53 -7.81 13.64
C ALA A 25 2.33 -8.93 12.98
N GLU A 26 1.64 -10.02 12.62
CA GLU A 26 2.24 -11.15 11.92
C GLU A 26 2.98 -10.71 10.65
N TYR A 27 4.23 -11.16 10.56
CA TYR A 27 5.15 -10.83 9.46
C TYR A 27 4.59 -11.19 8.08
N ALA A 28 3.77 -12.25 8.00
CA ALA A 28 3.10 -12.67 6.77
C ALA A 28 2.11 -11.61 6.25
N LYS A 29 1.29 -11.03 7.14
CA LYS A 29 0.33 -9.99 6.78
C LYS A 29 1.05 -8.69 6.41
N LEU A 30 2.12 -8.35 7.13
CA LEU A 30 2.95 -7.19 6.82
C LEU A 30 3.59 -7.31 5.43
N LEU A 31 4.11 -8.49 5.09
CA LEU A 31 4.68 -8.77 3.77
C LEU A 31 3.64 -8.66 2.65
N GLU A 32 2.44 -9.22 2.86
CA GLU A 32 1.36 -9.16 1.87
C GLU A 32 0.96 -7.69 1.58
N VAL A 33 0.75 -6.89 2.62
CA VAL A 33 0.39 -5.48 2.46
C VAL A 33 1.52 -4.68 1.81
N SER A 34 2.78 -4.95 2.15
CA SER A 34 3.93 -4.32 1.49
C SER A 34 3.98 -4.64 -0.02
N GLN A 35 3.81 -5.91 -0.40
CA GLN A 35 3.83 -6.31 -1.82
C GLN A 35 2.65 -5.73 -2.62
N ARG A 36 1.51 -5.52 -1.97
CA ARG A 36 0.37 -4.85 -2.59
C ARG A 36 0.65 -3.36 -2.79
N LEU A 37 1.25 -2.71 -1.79
CA LEU A 37 1.65 -1.31 -1.87
C LEU A 37 2.61 -1.06 -3.04
N ASP A 38 3.65 -1.90 -3.18
CA ASP A 38 4.64 -1.77 -4.26
C ASP A 38 4.00 -1.85 -5.64
N ARG A 39 3.05 -2.77 -5.83
CA ARG A 39 2.30 -2.92 -7.09
C ARG A 39 1.51 -1.66 -7.42
N LEU A 40 0.78 -1.13 -6.45
CA LEU A 40 -0.04 0.08 -6.64
C LEU A 40 0.80 1.32 -6.92
N ILE A 41 1.97 1.44 -6.27
CA ILE A 41 2.91 2.54 -6.55
C ILE A 41 3.40 2.47 -8.00
N VAL A 42 3.74 1.28 -8.50
CA VAL A 42 4.15 1.09 -9.90
C VAL A 42 3.01 1.44 -10.86
N GLU A 43 1.77 1.01 -10.56
CA GLU A 43 0.60 1.36 -11.37
C GLU A 43 0.33 2.87 -11.38
N TYR A 44 0.44 3.52 -10.22
CA TYR A 44 0.30 4.97 -10.10
C TYR A 44 1.37 5.71 -10.91
N MET A 45 2.64 5.31 -10.81
CA MET A 45 3.71 5.93 -11.59
C MET A 45 3.48 5.78 -13.10
N ARG A 46 2.96 4.64 -13.56
CA ARG A 46 2.61 4.43 -14.98
C ARG A 46 1.40 5.25 -15.43
N ALA A 47 0.46 5.51 -14.54
CA ALA A 47 -0.74 6.30 -14.85
C ALA A 47 -0.47 7.82 -14.84
N VAL A 48 0.59 8.26 -14.16
CA VAL A 48 0.99 9.67 -14.05
C VAL A 48 2.10 10.06 -15.06
N ALA A 49 2.90 9.10 -15.53
CA ALA A 49 3.91 9.29 -16.57
C ALA A 49 3.28 9.42 -17.97
#